data_AF-A0A1B7LAQ6-F1
#
_entry.id   AF-A0A1B7LAQ6-F1
#
_cell.length_a   1.000
_cell.length_b   1.000
_cell.length_c   1.000
_cell.angle_alpha   90.00
_cell.angle_beta   90.00
_cell.angle_gamma   90.00
#
_symmetry.space_group_name_H-M   'P 1'
#
loop_
_entity.id
_entity.type
_entity.pdbx_description
1 polymer ?
#
loop_
_entity_poly.entity_id
_entity_poly.type
_entity_poly.pdbx_seq_one_letter_code
_entity_poly.pdbx_strand_id
1 'polypeptide(L)'
;MAQVNPEFIDEVKRPGEFNASACMNCGVCTAVCEMGIELLPRKLFRYVLLGIKDKVLENTETIYSCLLCKMCEVNCPANVHIAENVRSLRYYINKKVYNL
;
A
#
# COMPACT_ATOMS: atom_id res chain seq x y z
N MET A 1 20.13 6.13 -7.49
CA MET A 1 19.60 6.49 -6.17
C MET A 1 18.09 6.62 -6.29
N ALA A 2 17.32 6.19 -5.30
CA ALA A 2 15.87 6.35 -5.34
C ALA A 2 15.50 7.82 -5.13
N GLN A 3 14.66 8.39 -5.99
CA GLN A 3 14.16 9.76 -5.83
C GLN A 3 13.05 9.79 -4.77
N VAL A 4 13.15 10.72 -3.82
CA VAL A 4 12.18 10.90 -2.73
C VAL A 4 11.33 12.13 -3.02
N ASN A 5 10.01 11.96 -3.02
CA ASN A 5 9.02 13.04 -3.07
C ASN A 5 8.15 13.03 -1.80
N PRO A 6 8.36 13.95 -0.85
CA PRO A 6 7.56 14.02 0.39
C PRO A 6 6.05 14.21 0.16
N GLU A 7 5.66 14.84 -0.95
CA GLU A 7 4.27 15.15 -1.30
C GLU A 7 3.53 13.93 -1.89
N PHE A 8 4.26 12.85 -2.21
CA PHE A 8 3.69 11.67 -2.83
C PHE A 8 2.56 11.03 -2.01
N ILE A 9 2.66 11.08 -0.68
CA ILE A 9 1.61 10.57 0.19
C ILE A 9 0.29 11.30 -0.02
N ASP A 10 0.33 12.61 -0.30
CA ASP A 10 -0.85 13.43 -0.53
C ASP A 10 -1.44 13.20 -1.92
N GLU A 11 -0.62 12.78 -2.90
CA GLU A 11 -1.13 12.31 -4.20
C GLU A 11 -1.88 10.97 -4.09
N VAL A 12 -1.49 10.11 -3.14
CA VAL A 12 -2.08 8.78 -2.94
C VAL A 12 -3.33 8.83 -2.06
N LYS A 13 -3.35 9.70 -1.05
CA LYS A 13 -4.48 9.85 -0.13
C LYS A 13 -5.77 10.21 -0.89
N ARG A 14 -6.83 9.43 -0.68
CA ARG A 14 -8.21 9.74 -1.10
C ARG A 14 -8.97 10.39 0.07
N PRO A 15 -10.22 10.86 -0.11
CA PRO A 15 -11.12 11.13 1.01
C PRO A 15 -11.34 9.82 1.79
N GLY A 16 -10.56 9.64 2.86
CA GLY A 16 -10.36 8.37 3.56
C GLY A 16 -8.88 8.19 3.90
N GLU A 17 -8.54 8.19 5.18
CA GLU A 17 -7.16 8.27 5.66
C GLU A 17 -6.30 7.12 5.14
N PHE A 18 -5.23 7.45 4.42
CA PHE A 18 -4.11 6.53 4.19
C PHE A 18 -3.33 6.37 5.51
N ASN A 19 -3.79 5.48 6.39
CA ASN A 19 -3.30 5.35 7.76
C ASN A 19 -2.08 4.42 7.91
N ALA A 20 -1.34 4.22 6.83
CA ALA A 20 -0.16 3.36 6.78
C ALA A 20 0.93 3.71 7.81
N SER A 21 0.95 4.95 8.32
CA SER A 21 1.89 5.40 9.36
C SER A 21 1.75 4.64 10.68
N ALA A 22 0.58 4.03 10.95
CA ALA A 22 0.37 3.19 12.13
C ALA A 22 1.09 1.83 12.02
N CYS A 23 1.54 1.41 10.82
CA CYS A 23 2.16 0.11 10.61
C CYS A 23 3.46 -0.06 11.42
N MET A 24 3.48 -1.06 12.30
CA MET A 24 4.64 -1.42 13.13
C MET A 24 5.53 -2.52 12.51
N ASN A 25 5.32 -2.88 11.24
CA ASN A 25 6.08 -3.93 10.53
C ASN A 25 6.05 -5.34 11.18
N CYS A 26 4.99 -5.68 11.93
CA CYS A 26 4.89 -6.95 12.67
C CYS A 26 4.74 -8.22 11.81
N GLY A 27 4.32 -8.12 10.54
CA GLY A 27 4.27 -9.26 9.62
C GLY A 27 3.01 -10.13 9.65
N VAL A 28 2.06 -9.90 10.56
CA VAL A 28 0.78 -10.65 10.63
C VAL A 28 0.05 -10.68 9.28
N CYS A 29 0.02 -9.54 8.61
CA CYS A 29 -0.55 -9.37 7.27
C CYS A 29 0.05 -10.30 6.20
N THR A 30 1.35 -10.59 6.27
CA THR A 30 2.02 -11.54 5.36
C THR A 30 1.65 -12.97 5.73
N ALA A 31 1.60 -13.29 7.03
CA ALA A 31 1.29 -14.64 7.52
C ALA A 31 -0.14 -15.10 7.18
N VAL A 32 -1.11 -14.18 7.13
CA VAL A 32 -2.52 -14.51 6.84
C VAL A 32 -2.89 -14.35 5.36
N CYS A 33 -1.99 -13.89 4.49
CA CYS A 33 -2.32 -13.66 3.08
C CYS A 33 -2.32 -14.96 2.29
N GLU A 34 -3.47 -15.35 1.74
CA GLU A 34 -3.62 -16.58 0.96
C GLU A 34 -2.83 -16.56 -0.35
N MET A 35 -2.61 -15.36 -0.89
CA MET A 35 -1.83 -15.15 -2.12
C MET A 35 -0.32 -15.14 -1.89
N GLY A 36 0.15 -15.23 -0.63
CA GLY A 36 1.58 -15.18 -0.31
C GLY A 36 2.26 -13.85 -0.67
N ILE A 37 1.52 -12.74 -0.68
CA ILE A 37 2.06 -11.44 -1.09
C ILE A 37 2.90 -10.84 0.05
N GLU A 38 4.20 -11.12 0.04
CA GLU A 38 5.10 -10.66 1.12
C GLU A 38 5.40 -9.16 1.12
N LEU A 39 5.35 -8.54 -0.07
CA LEU A 39 5.67 -7.12 -0.26
C LEU A 39 4.60 -6.22 0.38
N LEU A 40 3.34 -6.65 0.32
CA LEU A 40 2.22 -5.97 0.94
C LEU A 40 2.07 -6.42 2.39
N PRO A 41 1.66 -5.53 3.31
CA PRO A 41 1.76 -4.08 3.34
C PRO A 41 3.15 -3.55 3.77
N ARG A 42 4.02 -4.39 4.35
CA ARG A 42 5.23 -3.95 5.07
C ARG A 42 6.17 -3.05 4.24
N LYS A 43 6.52 -3.51 3.04
CA LYS A 43 7.46 -2.76 2.18
C LYS A 43 6.74 -1.66 1.42
N LEU A 44 5.58 -1.98 0.82
CA LEU A 44 4.89 -1.04 -0.04
C LEU A 44 4.43 0.22 0.70
N PHE A 45 3.85 0.06 1.90
CA PHE A 45 3.38 1.21 2.66
C PHE A 45 4.53 2.10 3.09
N ARG A 46 5.71 1.52 3.36
CA ARG A 46 6.90 2.30 3.66
C ARG A 46 7.39 3.10 2.45
N TYR A 47 7.34 2.55 1.24
CA TYR A 47 7.67 3.31 0.03
C TYR A 47 6.77 4.53 -0.15
N VAL A 48 5.47 4.39 0.15
CA VAL A 48 4.53 5.52 0.10
C VAL A 48 4.87 6.58 1.15
N LEU A 49 5.06 6.17 2.42
CA LEU A 49 5.40 7.09 3.51
C LEU A 49 6.75 7.79 3.31
N LEU A 50 7.71 7.12 2.66
CA LEU A 50 9.03 7.67 2.35
C LEU A 50 9.06 8.47 1.05
N GLY A 51 7.95 8.55 0.30
CA GLY A 51 7.92 9.28 -0.96
C GLY A 51 8.64 8.61 -2.12
N ILE A 52 8.90 7.30 -2.05
CA ILE A 52 9.66 6.55 -3.07
C ILE A 52 8.68 6.01 -4.14
N LYS A 53 8.20 6.92 -4.98
CA LYS A 53 7.20 6.64 -6.02
C LYS A 53 7.61 5.51 -6.97
N ASP A 54 8.86 5.52 -7.44
CA ASP A 54 9.33 4.53 -8.41
C ASP A 54 9.19 3.10 -7.88
N LYS A 55 9.50 2.89 -6.59
CA LYS A 55 9.34 1.59 -5.93
C LYS A 55 7.89 1.16 -5.78
N VAL A 56 6.94 2.10 -5.69
CA VAL A 56 5.51 1.76 -5.74
C VAL A 56 5.12 1.30 -7.14
N LEU A 57 5.54 2.02 -8.17
CA LEU A 57 5.20 1.72 -9.56
C LEU A 57 5.83 0.42 -10.06
N GLU A 58 7.08 0.13 -9.68
CA GLU A 58 7.75 -1.16 -9.95
C GLU A 58 6.93 -2.36 -9.41
N ASN A 59 6.10 -2.15 -8.38
CA ASN A 59 5.32 -3.21 -7.75
C ASN A 59 3.83 -3.18 -8.16
N THR A 60 3.50 -2.54 -9.29
CA THR A 60 2.11 -2.43 -9.79
C THR A 60 1.43 -3.79 -9.89
N GLU A 61 2.06 -4.80 -10.49
CA GLU A 61 1.46 -6.15 -10.61
C GLU A 61 1.10 -6.74 -9.24
N THR A 62 1.97 -6.57 -8.25
CA THR A 62 1.74 -7.04 -6.87
C THR A 62 0.60 -6.26 -6.18
N ILE A 63 0.44 -4.97 -6.50
CA ILE A 63 -0.69 -4.16 -6.01
C ILE A 63 -2.02 -4.68 -6.57
N TYR A 64 -2.04 -5.09 -7.85
CA TYR A 64 -3.24 -5.64 -8.50
C TYR A 64 -3.50 -7.11 -8.17
N SER A 65 -2.50 -7.87 -7.72
CA SER A 65 -2.70 -9.26 -7.26
C SER A 65 -3.42 -9.36 -5.91
N CYS A 66 -3.48 -8.27 -5.13
CA CYS A 66 -4.24 -8.25 -3.88
C CYS A 66 -5.75 -8.51 -4.11
N LEU A 67 -6.33 -9.50 -3.45
CA LEU A 67 -7.77 -9.79 -3.59
C LEU A 67 -8.69 -8.83 -2.83
N LEU A 68 -8.12 -7.90 -2.06
CA LEU A 68 -8.88 -7.00 -1.17
C LEU A 68 -9.81 -7.76 -0.20
N CYS A 69 -9.44 -8.98 0.20
CA CYS A 69 -10.23 -9.86 1.08
C CYS A 69 -10.33 -9.38 2.53
N LYS A 70 -9.54 -8.37 2.93
CA LYS A 70 -9.47 -7.79 4.29
C LYS A 70 -8.98 -8.71 5.42
N MET A 71 -8.53 -9.95 5.13
CA MET A 71 -8.00 -10.85 6.16
C MET A 71 -6.82 -10.23 6.94
N CYS A 72 -5.92 -9.54 6.24
CA CYS A 72 -4.81 -8.83 6.88
C CYS A 72 -5.23 -7.62 7.72
N GLU A 73 -6.34 -6.95 7.36
CA GLU A 73 -6.88 -5.77 8.04
C GLU A 73 -7.54 -6.17 9.37
N VAL A 74 -8.39 -7.21 9.35
CA VAL A 74 -9.07 -7.75 10.56
C VAL A 74 -8.06 -8.24 11.61
N ASN A 75 -6.92 -8.77 11.16
CA ASN A 75 -5.86 -9.26 12.05
C ASN A 75 -4.80 -8.21 12.39
N CYS A 76 -4.94 -6.96 11.95
CA CYS A 76 -3.90 -5.95 12.16
C CYS A 76 -3.90 -5.42 13.61
N PRO A 77 -2.84 -5.64 14.41
CA PRO A 77 -2.79 -5.13 15.79
C PRO A 77 -2.65 -3.60 15.86
N ALA A 78 -2.26 -2.96 14.75
CA ALA A 78 -2.09 -1.52 14.63
C ALA A 78 -3.29 -0.83 13.96
N ASN A 79 -4.37 -1.58 13.68
CA ASN A 79 -5.58 -1.09 13.03
C ASN A 79 -5.35 -0.36 11.69
N VAL A 80 -4.39 -0.85 10.89
CA VAL A 80 -4.11 -0.31 9.55
C VAL A 80 -5.19 -0.76 8.58
N HIS A 81 -5.76 0.18 7.83
CA HIS A 81 -6.81 -0.07 6.83
C HIS A 81 -6.18 -0.62 5.54
N ILE A 82 -5.56 -1.79 5.61
CA ILE A 82 -4.67 -2.33 4.56
C ILE A 82 -5.40 -2.42 3.21
N ALA A 83 -6.63 -2.91 3.17
CA ALA A 83 -7.36 -3.06 1.92
C ALA A 83 -7.72 -1.69 1.32
N GLU A 84 -8.13 -0.72 2.14
CA GLU A 84 -8.40 0.65 1.67
C GLU A 84 -7.14 1.38 1.20
N ASN A 85 -6.02 1.17 1.88
CA ASN A 85 -4.72 1.71 1.47
C ASN A 85 -4.29 1.12 0.11
N VAL A 86 -4.49 -0.18 -0.11
CA VAL A 86 -4.25 -0.81 -1.43
C VAL A 86 -5.20 -0.26 -2.50
N ARG A 87 -6.48 -0.02 -2.19
CA ARG A 87 -7.41 0.63 -3.13
C ARG A 87 -6.98 2.05 -3.49
N SER A 88 -6.46 2.81 -2.53
CA SER A 88 -5.92 4.15 -2.76
C SER A 88 -4.75 4.12 -3.73
N LEU A 89 -3.87 3.11 -3.62
CA LEU A 89 -2.77 2.90 -4.56
C LEU A 89 -3.24 2.51 -5.96
N ARG A 90 -4.22 1.61 -6.07
CA ARG A 90 -4.83 1.27 -7.39
C ARG A 90 -5.43 2.50 -8.06
N TYR A 91 -6.09 3.36 -7.30
CA TYR A 91 -6.61 4.61 -7.86
C TYR A 91 -5.53 5.54 -8.35
N TYR A 92 -4.49 5.73 -7.53
CA TYR A 92 -3.34 6.53 -7.91
C TYR A 92 -2.75 6.04 -9.24
N ILE A 93 -2.51 4.72 -9.35
CA ILE A 93 -1.96 4.09 -10.55
C ILE A 93 -2.91 4.25 -11.74
N ASN A 94 -4.20 3.97 -11.58
CA ASN A 94 -5.20 4.18 -12.64
C ASN A 94 -5.17 5.62 -13.17
N LYS A 95 -5.20 6.61 -12.27
CA LYS A 95 -5.24 8.03 -12.63
C LYS A 95 -3.93 8.53 -13.25
N LYS A 96 -2.78 8.10 -12.73
CA LYS A 96 -1.46 8.67 -13.07
C LYS A 96 -0.67 7.89 -14.10
N VAL A 97 -0.90 6.57 -14.21
CA VAL A 97 -0.18 5.68 -15.13
C VAL A 97 -1.06 5.32 -16.31
N TYR A 98 -2.28 4.89 -16.05
CA TYR A 98 -3.20 4.42 -17.11
C TYR A 98 -4.11 5.51 -17.65
N ASN A 99 -4.15 6.68 -17.00
CA ASN A 99 -5.02 7.80 -17.36
C ASN A 99 -6.51 7.39 -17.46
N LEU A 100 -6.93 6.55 -16.50
CA LEU A 100 -8.29 6.03 -16.30
C LEU A 100 -9.00 6.74 -15.14
#